data_AF-A0A4S4MVN8-F1
#
_entry.id   AF-A0A4S4MVN8-F1
#
_cell.length_a   1.000
_cell.length_b   1.000
_cell.length_c   1.000
_cell.angle_alpha   90.00
_cell.angle_beta   90.00
_cell.angle_gamma   90.00
#
_symmetry.space_group_name_H-M   'P 1'
#
loop_
_entity.id
_entity.type
_entity.pdbx_description
1 polymer ?
#
loop_
_entity_poly.entity_id
_entity_poly.type
_entity_poly.pdbx_seq_one_letter_code
_entity_poly.pdbx_strand_id
1 'polypeptide(L)'
;MVKNIDDSLHFFSTEKRTGEHSVPCKVSCDMCRSPIFDEGRNTVLAYPASFVFEDGRIPLDFQPTAHIFFSQRVMEVPDGIPKWSGHKGSSELMQELTNDEGKMPKYKGVPNADSNTPAKDP
;
A
#
# COMPACT_ATOMS: atom_id res chain seq x y z
N MET A 1 6.05 -6.57 -16.71
CA MET A 1 4.64 -6.34 -17.05
C MET A 1 3.89 -7.63 -16.81
N VAL A 2 2.72 -7.53 -16.19
CA VAL A 2 1.90 -8.70 -15.80
C VAL A 2 1.42 -9.43 -17.04
N LYS A 3 1.42 -10.77 -16.99
CA LYS A 3 0.89 -11.63 -18.06
C LYS A 3 -0.47 -12.16 -17.62
N ASN A 4 -1.47 -12.00 -18.47
CA ASN A 4 -2.79 -12.62 -18.26
C ASN A 4 -2.76 -14.05 -18.78
N ILE A 5 -2.58 -15.01 -17.88
CA ILE A 5 -2.58 -16.43 -18.22
C ILE A 5 -4.01 -16.94 -18.05
N ASP A 6 -4.51 -17.68 -19.03
CA ASP A 6 -5.85 -18.30 -19.06
C ASP A 6 -7.00 -17.31 -18.83
N ASP A 7 -6.83 -16.05 -19.24
CA ASP A 7 -7.79 -14.96 -19.03
C ASP A 7 -8.26 -14.82 -17.57
N SER A 8 -7.40 -15.18 -16.61
CA SER A 8 -7.70 -15.15 -15.18
C SER A 8 -7.78 -13.75 -14.57
N LEU A 9 -7.29 -12.73 -15.29
CA LEU A 9 -7.26 -11.34 -14.87
C LEU A 9 -8.15 -10.47 -15.75
N HIS A 10 -8.77 -9.49 -15.10
CA HIS A 10 -9.48 -8.41 -15.76
C HIS A 10 -8.78 -7.08 -15.55
N PHE A 11 -8.63 -6.35 -16.65
CA PHE A 11 -7.99 -5.05 -16.71
C PHE A 11 -9.03 -3.96 -16.94
N PHE A 12 -8.87 -2.83 -16.28
CA PHE A 12 -9.65 -1.64 -16.58
C PHE A 12 -8.77 -0.39 -16.57
N SER A 13 -8.71 0.30 -17.70
CA SER A 13 -8.06 1.61 -17.79
C SER A 13 -9.07 2.69 -17.46
N THR A 14 -8.89 3.39 -16.33
CA THR A 14 -9.76 4.52 -15.97
C THR A 14 -9.64 5.68 -16.96
N GLU A 15 -8.44 5.90 -17.52
CA GLU A 15 -8.17 6.96 -18.51
C GLU A 15 -8.93 6.71 -19.82
N LYS A 16 -8.83 5.50 -20.36
CA LYS A 16 -9.48 5.13 -21.63
C LYS A 16 -10.93 4.67 -21.47
N ARG A 17 -11.32 4.31 -20.23
CA ARG A 17 -12.62 3.71 -19.89
C ARG A 17 -12.89 2.41 -20.64
N THR A 18 -11.83 1.61 -20.86
CA THR A 18 -11.89 0.33 -21.58
C THR A 18 -11.37 -0.83 -20.73
N GLY A 19 -11.81 -2.04 -21.06
CA GLY A 19 -11.38 -3.30 -20.44
C GLY A 19 -10.07 -3.87 -20.99
N GLU A 20 -9.28 -3.05 -21.69
CA GLU A 20 -8.03 -3.47 -22.31
C GLU A 20 -6.85 -3.31 -21.34
N HIS A 21 -5.83 -4.16 -21.48
CA HIS A 21 -4.60 -4.01 -20.73
C HIS A 21 -3.80 -2.80 -21.22
N SER A 22 -3.96 -1.66 -20.54
CA SER A 22 -3.31 -0.39 -20.89
C SER A 22 -2.91 0.36 -19.63
N VAL A 23 -1.63 0.26 -19.22
CA VAL A 23 -1.11 0.89 -18.01
C VAL A 23 -1.13 2.44 -18.07
N PRO A 24 -1.51 3.16 -17.00
CA PRO A 24 -1.93 2.62 -15.71
C PRO A 24 -3.34 1.99 -15.77
N CYS A 25 -3.49 0.81 -15.17
CA CYS A 25 -4.76 0.09 -15.17
C CYS A 25 -5.01 -0.64 -13.86
N LYS A 26 -6.30 -0.88 -13.57
CA LYS A 26 -6.75 -1.66 -12.43
C LYS A 26 -6.77 -3.13 -12.80
N VAL A 27 -6.26 -3.99 -11.93
CA VAL A 27 -6.22 -5.44 -12.11
C VAL A 27 -7.06 -6.12 -11.05
N SER A 28 -7.98 -6.97 -11.49
CA SER A 28 -8.89 -7.75 -10.65
C SER A 28 -8.99 -9.19 -11.14
N CYS A 29 -9.46 -10.09 -10.28
CA CYS A 29 -9.79 -11.46 -10.70
C CYS A 29 -10.94 -11.44 -11.72
N ASP A 30 -10.83 -12.17 -12.83
CA ASP A 30 -11.88 -12.17 -13.84
C ASP A 30 -13.19 -12.82 -13.37
N MET A 31 -13.09 -13.81 -12.46
CA MET A 31 -14.24 -14.55 -11.95
C MET A 31 -15.03 -13.78 -10.87
N CYS A 32 -14.36 -13.33 -9.81
CA CYS A 32 -15.03 -12.71 -8.66
C CYS A 32 -14.90 -11.19 -8.61
N ARG A 33 -14.14 -10.57 -9.53
CA ARG A 33 -13.86 -9.13 -9.58
C ARG A 33 -13.17 -8.57 -8.32
N SER A 34 -12.61 -9.43 -7.48
CA SER A 34 -11.83 -8.99 -6.31
C SER A 34 -10.64 -8.15 -6.78
N PRO A 35 -10.43 -6.93 -6.24
CA PRO A 35 -9.28 -6.10 -6.59
C PRO A 35 -7.98 -6.77 -6.14
N ILE A 36 -6.95 -6.76 -7.00
CA ILE A 36 -5.66 -7.37 -6.67
C ILE A 36 -4.56 -6.31 -6.56
N PHE A 37 -4.42 -5.47 -7.59
CA PHE A 37 -3.50 -4.33 -7.62
C PHE A 37 -3.82 -3.35 -8.77
N ASP A 38 -3.24 -2.16 -8.73
CA ASP A 38 -3.16 -1.25 -9.88
C ASP A 38 -1.76 -1.37 -10.52
N GLU A 39 -1.68 -1.67 -11.81
CA GLU A 39 -0.42 -1.72 -12.57
C GLU A 39 -0.11 -0.35 -13.15
N GLY A 40 1.01 0.24 -12.73
CA GLY A 40 1.59 1.43 -13.33
C GLY A 40 2.62 1.09 -14.40
N ARG A 41 3.31 2.10 -14.91
CA ARG A 41 4.34 1.91 -15.96
C ARG A 41 5.59 1.19 -15.44
N ASN A 42 6.00 1.49 -14.21
CA ASN A 42 7.20 0.95 -13.57
C ASN A 42 6.96 0.58 -12.09
N THR A 43 5.71 0.46 -11.68
CA THR A 43 5.33 0.23 -10.28
C THR A 43 4.00 -0.48 -10.21
N VAL A 44 3.74 -1.13 -9.09
CA VAL A 44 2.46 -1.78 -8.78
C VAL A 44 1.99 -1.25 -7.43
N LEU A 45 0.73 -0.84 -7.36
CA LEU A 45 0.06 -0.52 -6.11
C LEU A 45 -0.85 -1.68 -5.73
N ALA A 46 -0.33 -2.59 -4.90
CA ALA A 46 -1.07 -3.78 -4.50
C ALA A 46 -2.01 -3.52 -3.32
N TYR A 47 -3.16 -4.17 -3.33
CA TYR A 47 -4.09 -4.11 -2.21
C TYR A 47 -3.57 -5.01 -1.08
N PRO A 48 -3.53 -4.54 0.19
CA PRO A 48 -3.00 -5.33 1.30
C PRO A 48 -3.69 -6.67 1.50
N ALA A 49 -4.99 -6.76 1.22
CA ALA A 49 -5.77 -7.99 1.32
C ALA A 49 -5.38 -9.07 0.30
N SER A 50 -4.58 -8.73 -0.72
CA SER A 50 -4.07 -9.66 -1.73
C SER A 50 -2.90 -10.51 -1.22
N PHE A 51 -2.37 -10.23 -0.03
CA PHE A 51 -1.24 -10.93 0.54
C PHE A 51 -1.67 -11.78 1.73
N VAL A 52 -1.16 -13.00 1.79
CA VAL A 52 -1.23 -13.89 2.95
C VAL A 52 0.18 -14.18 3.40
N PHE A 53 0.54 -13.76 4.61
CA PHE A 53 1.83 -14.03 5.22
C PHE A 53 1.75 -15.36 6.00
N GLU A 54 2.78 -16.20 5.90
CA GLU A 54 2.76 -17.57 6.45
C GLU A 54 2.48 -17.63 7.94
N ASP A 55 3.01 -16.68 8.71
CA ASP A 55 2.82 -16.57 10.15
C ASP A 55 1.62 -15.67 10.54
N GLY A 56 0.85 -15.21 9.54
CA GLY A 56 -0.27 -14.29 9.71
C GLY A 56 0.12 -12.88 10.15
N ARG A 57 1.41 -12.52 10.12
CA ARG A 57 1.91 -11.22 10.56
C ARG A 57 2.36 -10.39 9.37
N ILE A 58 1.95 -9.13 9.35
CA ILE A 58 2.39 -8.19 8.33
C ILE A 58 3.84 -7.78 8.65
N PRO A 59 4.79 -7.93 7.70
CA PRO A 59 6.16 -7.52 7.92
C PRO A 59 6.27 -6.03 8.22
N LEU A 60 7.29 -5.69 9.01
CA LEU A 60 7.58 -4.33 9.43
C LEU A 60 7.87 -3.36 8.26
N ASP A 61 8.32 -3.88 7.13
CA ASP A 61 8.62 -3.09 5.93
C ASP A 61 7.38 -2.70 5.13
N PHE A 62 6.23 -3.35 5.37
CA PHE A 62 4.96 -3.04 4.69
C PHE A 62 4.25 -1.81 5.29
N GLN A 63 4.87 -1.15 6.24
CA GLN A 63 4.21 -0.10 6.99
C GLN A 63 4.15 1.22 6.24
N PRO A 64 3.03 1.95 6.36
CA PRO A 64 2.84 3.19 5.63
C PRO A 64 3.85 4.22 6.11
N THR A 65 4.51 4.87 5.15
CA THR A 65 5.46 5.97 5.45
C THR A 65 4.82 7.35 5.31
N ALA A 66 3.62 7.42 4.73
CA ALA A 66 2.83 8.63 4.54
C ALA A 66 1.39 8.27 4.12
N HIS A 67 0.45 9.15 4.44
CA HIS A 67 -0.83 9.24 3.73
C HIS A 67 -0.69 10.24 2.58
N ILE A 68 -1.14 9.86 1.39
CA ILE A 68 -1.18 10.74 0.21
C ILE A 68 -2.63 10.97 -0.20
N PHE A 69 -2.90 12.10 -0.86
CA PHE A 69 -4.25 12.54 -1.22
C PHE A 69 -5.19 12.68 -0.01
N PHE A 70 -4.62 13.01 1.16
CA PHE A 70 -5.35 13.05 2.42
C PHE A 70 -6.39 14.19 2.48
N SER A 71 -6.32 15.17 1.58
CA SER A 71 -7.38 16.18 1.41
C SER A 71 -8.73 15.59 1.00
N GLN A 72 -8.74 14.41 0.38
CA GLN A 72 -9.93 13.71 -0.10
C GLN A 72 -10.42 12.62 0.87
N ARG A 73 -9.87 12.58 2.10
CA ARG A 73 -10.25 11.59 3.10
C ARG A 73 -11.72 11.73 3.50
N VAL A 74 -12.33 10.59 3.81
CA VAL A 74 -13.69 10.54 4.36
C VAL A 74 -13.67 10.46 5.89
N MET A 75 -12.54 10.07 6.47
CA MET A 75 -12.34 9.96 7.91
C MET A 75 -10.92 10.38 8.30
N GLU A 76 -10.76 10.82 9.55
CA GLU A 76 -9.45 11.05 10.14
C GLU A 76 -8.76 9.74 10.49
N VAL A 77 -7.43 9.75 10.38
CA VAL A 77 -6.57 8.62 10.74
C VAL A 77 -5.50 9.13 11.70
N PRO A 78 -5.76 9.13 13.01
CA PRO A 78 -4.79 9.58 14.02
C PRO A 78 -3.79 8.46 14.29
N ASP A 79 -2.70 8.45 13.54
CA ASP A 79 -1.68 7.38 13.57
C ASP A 79 -0.25 7.91 13.65
N GLY A 80 -0.06 9.24 13.73
CA GLY A 80 1.26 9.87 13.76
C GLY A 80 2.06 9.74 12.46
N ILE A 81 1.47 9.18 11.40
CA ILE A 81 2.11 9.08 10.07
C ILE A 81 1.91 10.40 9.31
N PRO A 82 2.93 10.93 8.61
CA PRO A 82 2.82 12.17 7.85
C PRO A 82 1.68 12.15 6.84
N LYS A 83 0.86 13.20 6.85
CA LYS A 83 -0.33 13.33 6.01
C LYS A 83 -0.11 14.40 4.94
N TRP A 84 -0.16 14.02 3.67
CA TRP A 84 0.03 14.93 2.54
C TRP A 84 -1.31 15.18 1.84
N SER A 85 -1.62 16.44 1.54
CA SER A 85 -2.89 16.81 0.91
C SER A 85 -3.04 16.20 -0.49
N GLY A 86 -1.93 15.98 -1.19
CA GLY A 86 -1.81 15.27 -2.46
C GLY A 86 -0.61 14.31 -2.44
N HIS A 87 0.28 14.41 -3.42
CA HIS A 87 1.48 13.58 -3.47
C HIS A 87 2.53 13.97 -2.42
N LYS A 88 3.22 12.95 -1.88
CA LYS A 88 4.33 13.12 -0.92
C LYS A 88 5.45 13.96 -1.51
N GLY A 89 5.91 14.97 -0.76
CA GLY A 89 7.03 15.84 -1.15
C GLY A 89 6.69 16.96 -2.14
N SER A 90 5.49 16.95 -2.74
CA SER A 90 5.05 17.97 -3.70
C SER A 90 3.76 18.68 -3.31
N SER A 91 3.12 18.28 -2.22
CA SER A 91 1.88 18.87 -1.72
C SER A 91 2.03 19.39 -0.28
N GLU A 92 0.99 19.99 0.27
CA GLU A 92 1.00 20.51 1.63
C GLU A 92 1.03 19.37 2.65
N LEU A 93 1.92 19.47 3.64
CA LEU A 93 1.92 18.59 4.80
C LEU A 93 0.81 19.04 5.77
N MET A 94 -0.19 18.20 5.95
CA MET A 94 -1.37 18.47 6.78
C MET A 94 -1.09 18.12 8.24
N GLN A 95 -1.61 18.95 9.13
CA GLN A 95 -1.56 18.70 10.56
C GLN A 95 -2.52 17.57 10.96
N GLU A 96 -2.13 16.82 11.97
CA GLU A 96 -3.02 15.86 12.61
C GLU A 96 -4.08 16.63 13.41
N LEU A 97 -5.35 16.28 13.24
CA LEU A 97 -6.46 17.06 13.83
C LEU A 97 -6.71 16.75 15.31
N THR A 98 -6.02 15.77 15.88
CA THR A 98 -6.17 15.39 17.28
C THR A 98 -4.81 15.31 17.97
N ASN A 99 -4.80 15.71 19.24
CA ASN A 99 -3.68 15.51 20.15
C ASN A 99 -3.75 14.14 20.85
N ASP A 100 -4.83 13.39 20.64
CA ASP A 100 -4.97 12.04 21.17
C ASP A 100 -3.89 11.16 20.55
N GLU A 101 -3.22 10.39 21.40
CA GLU A 101 -2.32 9.37 20.90
C GLU A 101 -3.11 8.37 20.05
N GLY A 102 -2.69 8.21 18.80
CA GLY A 102 -3.28 7.27 17.88
C GLY A 102 -3.44 5.89 18.52
N LYS A 103 -4.64 5.29 18.38
CA LYS A 103 -4.91 3.92 18.88
C LYS A 103 -4.20 2.85 18.05
N MET A 104 -3.71 3.21 16.87
CA MET A 104 -2.84 2.36 16.07
C MET A 104 -1.47 2.27 16.74
N PRO A 105 -0.80 1.11 16.74
CA PRO A 105 0.50 0.95 17.39
C PRO A 105 1.45 2.08 16.96
N LYS A 106 1.99 2.85 17.92
CA LYS A 106 2.97 3.89 17.65
C LYS A 106 4.20 3.25 17.01
N TYR A 107 4.32 3.40 15.70
CA TYR A 107 5.15 2.51 14.92
C TYR A 107 6.50 3.12 14.53
N LYS A 108 7.49 2.79 15.37
CA LYS A 108 8.77 2.21 14.96
C LYS A 108 9.07 1.21 16.05
N GLY A 109 8.99 -0.09 15.77
CA GLY A 109 9.49 -1.08 16.71
C GLY A 109 10.92 -0.68 17.08
N VAL A 110 11.23 -0.64 18.37
CA VAL A 110 12.63 -0.78 18.78
C VAL A 110 13.09 -2.07 18.09
N PRO A 111 14.19 -2.08 17.31
CA PRO A 111 14.74 -3.33 16.82
C PRO A 111 14.85 -4.25 18.03
N ASN A 112 14.32 -5.47 17.93
CA ASN A 112 14.51 -6.44 19.00
C ASN A 112 16.01 -6.46 19.33
N ALA A 113 16.35 -6.28 20.61
CA ALA A 113 17.73 -6.31 21.08
C ALA A 113 18.43 -7.66 20.82
N ASP A 114 17.71 -8.63 20.25
CA ASP A 114 18.17 -9.98 19.97
C ASP A 114 18.73 -10.19 18.55
N SER A 115 18.97 -9.14 17.76
CA SER A 115 19.75 -9.26 16.52
C SER A 115 21.27 -9.21 16.75
N ASN A 116 21.74 -9.59 17.94
CA ASN A 116 23.17 -9.78 18.21
C ASN A 116 23.51 -11.27 18.11
N THR A 117 23.31 -11.87 16.93
CA THR A 117 24.00 -13.12 16.59
C THR A 117 25.06 -12.77 15.54
N PRO A 118 26.37 -12.83 15.88
CA PRO A 118 27.40 -12.56 14.90
C PRO A 118 27.34 -13.59 13.78
N ALA A 119 27.63 -13.14 12.56
CA ALA A 119 27.79 -13.98 11.39
C ALA A 119 28.66 -15.19 11.74
N LYS A 120 28.14 -16.40 11.48
CA LYS A 120 28.94 -17.61 11.42
C LYS A 120 29.29 -17.86 9.96
N ASP A 121 30.54 -17.57 9.62
CA ASP A 121 31.19 -18.10 8.41
C ASP A 121 31.26 -19.63 8.50
N PRO A 122 31.04 -20.32 7.38
CA PRO A 122 32.12 -21.16 6.84
C PRO A 122 32.47 -20.85 5.37
#